data_AF-A0A0C9TIF8-F1
#
_entry.id   AF-A0A0C9TIF8-F1
#
_cell.length_a   1.000
_cell.length_b   1.000
_cell.length_c   1.000
_cell.angle_alpha   90.00
_cell.angle_beta   90.00
_cell.angle_gamma   90.00
#
_symmetry.space_group_name_H-M   'P 1'
#
loop_
_entity.id
_entity.type
_entity.pdbx_description
1 polymer ?
#
loop_
_entity_poly.entity_id
_entity_poly.type
_entity_poly.pdbx_seq_one_letter_code
_entity_poly.pdbx_strand_id
1 'polypeptide(L)'
;MPVTTVLGAQWGDEGKGKLVDILSAEFDICARCAGGNNAGHTIVVPIGPERIKTTFAFHLLPSGLVNPKCVGLIGNGVVIHVPSFFQELDTLEKQGDVPMTFDWHMP
;
A
#
# COMPACT_ATOMS: atom_id res chain seq x y z
N MET A 1 -21.88 -1.04 1.28
CA MET A 1 -21.01 0.07 0.86
C MET A 1 -20.51 -0.19 -0.55
N PRO A 2 -20.36 0.84 -1.40
CA PRO A 2 -19.77 0.70 -2.73
C PRO A 2 -18.26 0.49 -2.66
N VAL A 3 -17.68 -0.07 -3.72
CA VAL A 3 -16.23 -0.22 -3.89
C VAL A 3 -15.75 0.81 -4.92
N THR A 4 -14.69 1.54 -4.58
CA THR A 4 -14.01 2.47 -5.51
C THR A 4 -12.76 1.79 -6.07
N THR A 5 -12.50 1.95 -7.37
CA THR A 5 -11.35 1.32 -8.04
C THR A 5 -10.53 2.36 -8.79
N VAL A 6 -9.21 2.32 -8.63
CA VAL A 6 -8.25 3.09 -9.41
C VAL A 6 -7.59 2.17 -10.44
N LEU A 7 -7.79 2.45 -11.72
CA LEU A 7 -7.29 1.65 -12.85
C LEU A 7 -6.40 2.49 -13.77
N GLY A 8 -5.43 1.82 -14.40
CA GLY A 8 -4.62 2.43 -15.46
C GLY A 8 -5.42 2.45 -16.75
N ALA A 9 -5.40 3.57 -17.46
CA ALA A 9 -6.11 3.72 -18.73
C ALA A 9 -5.19 3.54 -19.95
N GLN A 10 -3.87 3.44 -19.74
CA GLN A 10 -2.85 3.39 -20.78
C GLN A 10 -1.93 2.17 -20.55
N TRP A 11 -0.62 2.33 -20.75
CA TRP A 11 0.39 1.28 -20.64
C TRP A 11 1.24 1.39 -19.37
N GLY A 12 0.63 1.76 -18.24
CA GLY A 12 1.33 1.84 -16.96
C GLY A 12 1.91 3.23 -16.66
N ASP A 13 2.51 3.35 -15.48
CA ASP A 13 3.17 4.56 -14.96
C ASP A 13 2.33 5.85 -14.99
N GLU A 14 1.00 5.74 -14.98
CA GLU A 14 0.09 6.89 -14.98
C GLU A 14 0.01 7.64 -13.64
N GLY A 15 0.81 7.23 -12.64
CA GLY A 15 0.80 7.84 -11.31
C GLY A 15 -0.35 7.39 -10.40
N LYS A 16 -0.91 6.19 -10.62
CA LYS A 16 -2.01 5.60 -9.82
C LYS A 16 -1.75 5.65 -8.32
N GLY A 17 -0.52 5.35 -7.89
CA GLY A 17 -0.13 5.38 -6.48
C GLY A 17 -0.40 6.72 -5.80
N LYS A 18 -0.23 7.85 -6.52
CA LYS A 18 -0.53 9.19 -6.00
C LYS A 18 -2.03 9.40 -5.79
N LEU A 19 -2.86 8.91 -6.70
CA LEU A 19 -4.32 9.00 -6.55
C LEU A 19 -4.81 8.08 -5.42
N VAL A 20 -4.27 6.86 -5.32
CA VAL A 20 -4.57 5.92 -4.23
C VAL A 20 -4.22 6.53 -2.88
N ASP A 21 -3.07 7.20 -2.75
CA ASP A 21 -2.66 7.92 -1.54
C ASP A 21 -3.67 8.99 -1.13
N ILE A 22 -4.05 9.88 -2.06
CA ILE A 22 -5.06 10.93 -1.83
C ILE A 22 -6.39 10.33 -1.36
N LEU A 23 -6.84 9.27 -2.02
CA LEU A 23 -8.12 8.63 -1.70
C LEU A 23 -8.05 7.89 -0.36
N SER A 24 -6.91 7.28 -0.01
CA SER A 24 -6.77 6.38 1.15
C SER A 24 -7.16 7.00 2.48
N ALA A 25 -7.14 8.34 2.60
CA ALA A 25 -7.61 9.05 3.78
C ALA A 25 -9.11 8.84 4.09
N GLU A 26 -9.91 8.49 3.08
CA GLU A 26 -11.37 8.32 3.16
C GLU A 26 -11.80 6.84 3.18
N PHE A 27 -10.87 5.88 3.11
CA PHE A 27 -11.20 4.45 3.04
C PHE A 27 -10.63 3.67 4.23
N ASP A 28 -11.48 2.79 4.78
CA ASP A 28 -11.07 1.86 5.85
C ASP A 28 -10.23 0.69 5.32
N ILE A 29 -10.36 0.34 4.03
CA ILE A 29 -9.66 -0.79 3.41
C ILE A 29 -9.03 -0.36 2.08
N CYS A 30 -7.75 -0.68 1.90
CA CYS A 30 -7.02 -0.52 0.64
C CYS A 30 -6.56 -1.89 0.14
N ALA A 31 -7.06 -2.30 -1.03
CA ALA A 31 -6.83 -3.65 -1.54
C ALA A 31 -6.05 -3.67 -2.85
N ARG A 32 -5.19 -4.69 -3.03
CA ARG A 32 -4.64 -5.08 -4.34
C ARG A 32 -5.35 -6.34 -4.83
N CYS A 33 -5.98 -6.28 -6.00
CA CYS A 33 -6.78 -7.41 -6.52
C CYS A 33 -6.01 -8.35 -7.46
N ALA A 34 -4.96 -7.87 -8.14
CA ALA A 34 -4.19 -8.65 -9.12
C ALA A 34 -2.75 -8.15 -9.29
N GLY A 35 -1.95 -8.88 -10.07
CA GLY A 35 -0.55 -8.53 -10.38
C GLY A 35 0.45 -9.17 -9.42
N GLY A 36 1.65 -8.61 -9.32
CA GLY A 36 2.68 -9.07 -8.37
C GLY A 36 3.50 -7.89 -7.83
N ASN A 37 4.78 -8.09 -7.55
CA ASN A 37 5.71 -7.05 -7.10
C ASN A 37 6.28 -6.18 -8.26
N ASN A 38 5.60 -6.16 -9.41
CA ASN A 38 6.01 -5.45 -10.62
C ASN A 38 5.53 -3.98 -10.67
N ALA A 39 4.64 -3.59 -9.76
CA ALA A 39 4.28 -2.20 -9.57
C ALA A 39 5.26 -1.53 -8.59
N GLY A 40 5.61 -0.27 -8.81
CA GLY A 40 6.36 0.55 -7.87
C GLY A 40 5.59 1.83 -7.59
N HIS A 41 5.20 2.06 -6.35
CA HIS A 41 4.54 3.27 -5.91
C HIS A 41 5.35 3.91 -4.79
N THR A 42 6.03 4.99 -5.12
CA THR A 42 6.75 5.80 -4.13
C THR A 42 5.84 6.92 -3.64
N ILE A 43 5.62 6.99 -2.34
CA ILE A 43 4.85 8.04 -1.68
C ILE A 43 5.78 8.81 -0.74
N VAL A 44 5.63 10.13 -0.70
CA VAL A 44 6.34 10.98 0.25
C VAL A 44 5.32 11.62 1.17
N VAL A 45 5.33 11.22 2.43
CA VAL A 45 4.43 11.77 3.46
C VAL A 45 5.20 12.37 4.63
N PRO A 46 4.69 13.46 5.22
CA PRO A 46 5.20 13.96 6.48
C PRO A 46 4.72 13.08 7.65
N ILE A 47 5.64 12.44 8.38
CA ILE A 47 5.32 11.58 9.53
C ILE A 47 5.91 12.17 10.82
N GLY A 48 5.24 11.87 11.94
CA GLY A 48 5.66 12.24 13.28
C GLY A 48 5.30 13.68 13.67
N PRO A 49 5.56 14.05 14.94
CA PRO A 49 5.23 15.38 15.47
C PRO A 49 5.96 16.52 14.75
N GLU A 50 7.15 16.24 14.20
CA GLU A 50 7.98 17.21 13.46
C GLU A 50 7.68 17.23 11.96
N ARG A 51 6.73 16.42 11.46
CA ARG A 51 6.34 16.33 10.04
C ARG A 51 7.52 16.12 9.09
N ILE A 52 8.43 15.23 9.48
CA ILE A 52 9.61 14.88 8.66
C ILE A 52 9.10 14.17 7.41
N LYS A 53 9.56 14.61 6.24
CA LYS A 53 9.23 13.95 4.97
C LYS A 53 9.90 12.58 4.91
N THR A 54 9.10 11.53 4.96
CA THR A 54 9.56 10.16 4.80
C THR A 54 9.08 9.62 3.46
N THR A 55 9.97 8.93 2.77
CA THR A 55 9.68 8.31 1.47
C THR A 55 9.43 6.83 1.66
N PHE A 56 8.25 6.36 1.26
CA PHE A 56 7.85 4.96 1.31
C PHE A 56 7.79 4.41 -0.11
N ALA A 57 8.41 3.27 -0.34
CA ALA A 57 8.35 2.56 -1.61
C ALA A 57 7.49 1.29 -1.43
N PHE A 58 6.35 1.27 -2.11
CA PHE A 58 5.44 0.12 -2.11
C PHE A 58 5.56 -0.64 -3.42
N HIS A 59 5.71 -1.95 -3.34
CA HIS A 59 5.77 -2.86 -4.47
C HIS A 59 4.61 -3.82 -4.50
N LEU A 60 4.47 -4.65 -3.47
CA LEU A 60 3.40 -5.63 -3.33
C LEU A 60 2.33 -5.15 -2.37
N LEU A 61 2.74 -4.48 -1.29
CA LEU A 61 1.83 -3.96 -0.28
C LEU A 61 0.96 -2.81 -0.85
N PRO A 62 -0.33 -2.72 -0.47
CA PRO A 62 -1.18 -1.60 -0.87
C PRO A 62 -0.65 -0.28 -0.32
N SER A 63 -0.50 0.72 -1.19
CA SER A 63 0.13 1.99 -0.81
C SER A 63 -0.73 2.86 0.12
N GLY A 64 -2.00 2.49 0.35
CA GLY A 64 -2.86 3.11 1.36
C GLY A 64 -2.48 2.79 2.81
N LEU A 65 -1.52 1.88 3.05
CA LEU A 65 -0.99 1.56 4.39
C LEU A 65 -0.28 2.73 5.07
N VAL A 66 -0.03 3.81 4.33
CA VAL A 66 0.44 5.08 4.91
C VAL A 66 -0.61 5.72 5.83
N ASN A 67 -1.90 5.42 5.62
CA ASN A 67 -2.95 5.78 6.55
C ASN A 67 -3.03 4.72 7.67
N PRO A 68 -2.72 5.06 8.94
CA PRO A 68 -2.70 4.09 10.03
C PRO A 68 -4.08 3.53 10.39
N LYS A 69 -5.17 4.12 9.87
CA LYS A 69 -6.54 3.60 10.02
C LYS A 69 -6.94 2.63 8.91
N CYS A 70 -6.15 2.54 7.85
CA CYS A 70 -6.49 1.76 6.67
C CYS A 70 -5.92 0.34 6.76
N VAL A 71 -6.78 -0.66 6.57
CA VAL A 71 -6.36 -2.07 6.50
C VAL A 71 -5.90 -2.39 5.08
N GLY A 72 -4.64 -2.83 4.94
CA GLY A 72 -4.12 -3.35 3.68
C GLY A 72 -4.59 -4.77 3.40
N LEU A 73 -5.20 -5.00 2.23
CA LEU A 73 -5.67 -6.32 1.81
C LEU A 73 -4.98 -6.77 0.52
N ILE A 74 -4.46 -8.01 0.51
CA ILE A 74 -3.96 -8.66 -0.70
C ILE A 74 -5.01 -9.69 -1.14
N GLY A 75 -5.59 -9.46 -2.32
CA GLY A 75 -6.59 -10.34 -2.90
C GLY A 75 -5.98 -11.61 -3.50
N ASN A 76 -6.82 -12.62 -3.70
CA ASN A 76 -6.44 -13.94 -4.23
C ASN A 76 -5.90 -13.92 -5.68
N GLY A 77 -6.11 -12.83 -6.43
CA GLY A 77 -5.56 -12.67 -7.78
C GLY A 77 -4.10 -12.18 -7.83
N VAL A 78 -3.47 -11.96 -6.67
CA VAL A 78 -2.09 -11.47 -6.57
C VAL A 78 -1.11 -12.64 -6.53
N VAL A 79 -0.05 -12.56 -7.33
CA VAL A 79 1.10 -13.46 -7.26
C VAL A 79 2.10 -12.90 -6.25
N ILE A 80 2.31 -13.62 -5.15
CA ILE A 80 3.14 -13.18 -4.03
C ILE A 80 4.54 -13.81 -4.13
N HIS A 81 5.56 -12.97 -4.32
CA HIS A 81 6.94 -13.38 -4.09
C HIS A 81 7.27 -13.20 -2.60
N VAL A 82 7.20 -14.29 -1.84
CA VAL A 82 7.30 -14.29 -0.37
C VAL A 82 8.55 -13.58 0.17
N PRO A 83 9.78 -13.80 -0.37
CA PRO A 83 10.96 -13.09 0.13
C PRO A 83 10.87 -11.57 -0.05
N SER A 84 10.39 -11.10 -1.21
CA SER A 84 10.24 -9.66 -1.46
C SER A 84 9.17 -9.04 -0.58
N PHE A 85 8.09 -9.77 -0.29
CA PHE A 85 7.03 -9.30 0.61
C PHE A 85 7.57 -9.00 2.01
N PHE A 86 8.31 -9.93 2.61
CA PHE A 86 8.90 -9.70 3.94
C PHE A 86 10.00 -8.63 3.92
N GLN A 87 10.82 -8.57 2.85
CA GLN A 87 11.81 -7.49 2.71
C GLN A 87 11.15 -6.10 2.63
N GLU A 88 10.06 -5.99 1.89
CA GLU A 88 9.27 -4.76 1.79
C GLU A 88 8.69 -4.40 3.16
N LEU A 89 8.08 -5.35 3.84
CA LEU A 89 7.52 -5.18 5.19
C LEU A 89 8.57 -4.66 6.18
N ASP A 90 9.71 -5.34 6.29
CA ASP A 90 10.81 -4.97 7.19
C ASP A 90 11.33 -3.54 6.90
N THR A 91 11.31 -3.14 5.62
CA THR A 91 11.75 -1.80 5.20
C THR A 91 10.76 -0.73 5.65
N LEU A 92 9.46 -0.97 5.46
CA LEU A 92 8.41 -0.03 5.83
C LEU A 92 8.30 0.14 7.36
N GLU A 93 8.38 -0.95 8.11
CA GLU A 93 8.34 -0.92 9.59
C GLU A 93 9.49 -0.09 10.17
N LYS A 94 10.71 -0.22 9.62
CA LYS A 94 11.88 0.58 10.04
C LYS A 94 11.75 2.07 9.74
N GLN A 95 10.97 2.45 8.72
CA GLN A 95 10.90 3.83 8.24
C GLN A 95 9.80 4.66 8.91
N GLY A 96 8.72 4.03 9.37
CA GLY A 96 7.50 4.78 9.70
C GLY A 96 6.84 4.48 11.03
N ASP A 97 7.34 3.55 11.84
CA ASP A 97 6.64 3.09 13.05
C ASP A 97 5.17 2.74 12.72
N VAL A 98 4.95 2.19 11.51
CA VAL A 98 3.62 1.79 11.02
C VAL A 98 3.32 0.45 11.67
N PRO A 99 2.40 0.36 12.65
CA PRO A 99 2.11 -0.92 13.29
C PRO A 99 1.35 -1.79 12.28
N MET A 100 2.08 -2.70 11.63
CA MET A 100 1.52 -3.63 10.67
C MET A 100 0.93 -4.84 11.43
N THR A 101 -0.31 -4.72 11.90
CA THR A 101 -1.03 -5.87 12.45
C THR A 101 -1.56 -6.74 11.32
N PHE A 102 -0.95 -7.93 11.17
CA PHE A 102 -1.45 -8.95 10.27
C PHE A 102 -2.61 -9.69 10.91
N ASP A 103 -3.78 -9.52 10.33
CA ASP A 103 -4.93 -10.36 10.65
C ASP A 103 -5.03 -11.51 9.64
N TRP A 104 -4.66 -12.70 10.07
CA TRP A 104 -4.65 -13.92 9.26
C TRP A 104 -6.00 -14.65 9.23
N HIS A 105 -7.14 -13.96 9.41
CA HIS A 105 -8.46 -14.59 9.26
C HIS A 105 -8.65 -15.14 7.83
N MET A 106 -8.16 -16.36 7.61
CA MET A 106 -8.67 -17.28 6.61
C MET A 106 -9.97 -17.87 7.19
N PRO A 107 -11.09 -17.89 6.44
CA PRO A 107 -12.19 -18.79 6.77
C PRO A 107 -11.78 -20.26 6.71
#